data_AF-A0A5E3XMH0-F1
#
_entry.id   AF-A0A5E3XMH0-F1
#
_cell.length_a   1.000
_cell.length_b   1.000
_cell.length_c   1.000
_cell.angle_alpha   90.00
_cell.angle_beta   90.00
_cell.angle_gamma   90.00
#
_symmetry.space_group_name_H-M   'P 1'
#
loop_
_entity.id
_entity.type
_entity.pdbx_description
1 polymer ?
#
loop_
_entity_poly.entity_id
_entity_poly.type
_entity_poly.pdbx_seq_one_letter_code
_entity_poly.pdbx_strand_id
1 'polypeptide(L)'
;MHDIYNARDTALSSSSSPSTADIARAGQYLRPLLSTTILTHIFDIELALDRALRILLSIWKGMPQHMQLPFYSFVTTYFPTFSFLESHWETAGMPRGAISLFFPVHALDAPMYQIQIPYVQCPRYYIMDVVASDYSRFIPSTVFVPYKDRSSQRCRQVLDRINSMPLWFFGEDGSLGFPIEEGGRVRLLHGDDPLHLMNSQNKSITTLKVKFGWPNYQPTEKQIRASPNGTLNNLNRLASLTAGAVRNFMGDEQKLEKLMIDKSPGFHPWQIGTQPGRIRISDVILLGVIFVSDGAAMPLLAMMDSESA
;
A
#
# COMPACT_ATOMS: atom_id res chain seq x y z
N MET A 1 -9.44 28.66 12.59
CA MET A 1 -8.06 28.88 12.10
C MET A 1 -7.65 27.67 11.23
N HIS A 2 -8.46 27.36 10.21
CA HIS A 2 -8.32 26.22 9.28
C HIS A 2 -8.86 26.61 7.89
N ASP A 3 -8.39 27.75 7.39
CA ASP A 3 -8.68 28.21 6.02
C ASP A 3 -7.38 28.60 5.35
N ILE A 4 -6.61 27.62 4.87
CA ILE A 4 -5.51 27.85 3.94
C ILE A 4 -5.53 26.72 2.90
N TYR A 5 -5.51 27.11 1.62
CA TYR A 5 -5.50 26.31 0.39
C TYR A 5 -6.84 26.01 -0.31
N ASN A 6 -7.62 27.06 -0.58
CA ASN A 6 -8.35 27.15 -1.85
C ASN A 6 -7.53 28.01 -2.82
N ALA A 7 -6.50 27.42 -3.43
CA ALA A 7 -5.71 28.04 -4.50
C ALA A 7 -5.88 27.24 -5.78
N ARG A 8 -6.93 27.55 -6.55
CA ARG A 8 -7.07 27.11 -7.95
C ARG A 8 -7.64 28.26 -8.76
N ASP A 9 -6.73 29.09 -9.28
CA ASP A 9 -6.82 29.78 -10.59
C ASP A 9 -5.72 30.84 -10.73
N THR A 10 -4.46 30.42 -10.62
CA THR A 10 -3.30 31.23 -11.03
C THR A 10 -2.62 30.54 -12.20
N ALA A 11 -2.37 31.34 -13.24
CA ALA A 11 -1.75 30.97 -14.50
C ALA A 11 -0.64 29.93 -14.33
N LEU A 12 -0.70 28.85 -15.11
CA LEU A 12 0.26 27.76 -15.18
C LEU A 12 1.63 28.31 -15.62
N SER A 13 2.39 28.85 -14.66
CA SER A 13 3.84 28.93 -14.74
C SER A 13 4.32 27.53 -15.13
N SER A 14 5.07 27.42 -16.21
CA SER A 14 5.59 26.16 -16.72
C SER A 14 6.48 25.52 -15.65
N SER A 15 5.91 24.67 -14.79
CA SER A 15 6.66 23.92 -13.81
C SER A 15 7.64 23.03 -14.58
N SER A 16 8.93 23.29 -14.44
CA SER A 16 9.95 22.44 -15.03
C SER A 16 9.78 21.03 -14.50
N SER A 17 9.55 20.05 -15.37
CA SER A 17 9.58 18.64 -14.95
C SER A 17 10.99 18.30 -14.47
N PRO A 18 11.15 17.41 -13.47
CA PRO A 18 12.48 17.04 -13.02
C PRO A 18 13.21 16.31 -14.14
N SER A 19 14.53 16.49 -14.19
CA SER A 19 15.34 15.88 -15.23
C SER A 19 15.34 14.36 -15.09
N THR A 20 15.48 13.63 -16.20
CA THR A 20 15.63 12.17 -16.17
C THR A 20 16.81 11.74 -15.28
N ALA A 21 17.88 12.52 -15.26
CA ALA A 21 19.05 12.28 -14.41
C ALA A 21 18.73 12.41 -12.91
N ASP A 22 17.91 13.39 -12.52
CA ASP A 22 17.49 13.55 -11.12
C ASP A 22 16.58 12.39 -10.67
N ILE A 23 15.64 11.98 -11.52
CA ILE A 23 14.76 10.83 -11.23
C ILE A 23 15.60 9.56 -11.09
N ALA A 24 16.57 9.33 -11.99
CA ALA A 24 17.46 8.18 -11.92
C ALA A 24 18.30 8.18 -10.63
N ARG A 25 18.83 9.34 -10.21
CA ARG A 25 19.61 9.47 -8.97
C ARG A 25 18.75 9.22 -7.73
N ALA A 26 17.52 9.72 -7.71
CA ALA A 26 16.55 9.41 -6.65
C ALA A 26 16.25 7.91 -6.60
N GLY A 27 16.06 7.27 -7.76
CA GLY A 27 15.85 5.82 -7.84
C GLY A 27 17.03 5.01 -7.30
N GLN A 28 18.26 5.40 -7.61
CA GLN A 28 19.47 4.78 -7.07
C GLN A 28 19.57 4.90 -5.55
N TYR A 29 19.17 6.04 -4.98
CA TYR A 29 19.12 6.26 -3.54
C TYR A 29 18.04 5.41 -2.84
N LEU A 30 16.85 5.32 -3.43
CA LEU A 30 15.71 4.59 -2.85
C LEU A 30 15.86 3.07 -2.94
N ARG A 31 16.51 2.54 -3.99
CA ARG A 31 16.65 1.10 -4.21
C ARG A 31 17.18 0.32 -2.99
N PRO A 32 18.31 0.69 -2.35
CA PRO A 32 18.78 -0.03 -1.16
C PRO A 32 17.79 0.08 0.01
N LEU A 33 17.13 1.23 0.19
CA LEU A 33 16.14 1.45 1.25
C LEU A 33 14.90 0.57 1.09
N LEU A 34 14.53 0.27 -0.15
CA LEU A 34 13.36 -0.55 -0.47
C LEU A 34 13.69 -2.03 -0.68
N SER A 35 14.97 -2.42 -0.67
CA SER A 35 15.39 -3.77 -1.04
C SER A 35 14.93 -4.88 -0.09
N THR A 36 14.60 -4.54 1.14
CA THR A 36 14.23 -5.47 2.22
C THR A 36 12.81 -5.19 2.75
N THR A 37 11.94 -4.65 1.91
CA THR A 37 10.59 -4.23 2.32
C THR A 37 9.52 -5.22 1.90
N ILE A 38 8.39 -5.19 2.58
CA ILE A 38 7.26 -6.07 2.32
C ILE A 38 6.79 -5.96 0.86
N LEU A 39 6.70 -4.75 0.29
CA LEU A 39 6.32 -4.62 -1.13
C LEU A 39 7.32 -5.29 -2.07
N THR A 40 8.62 -5.17 -1.78
CA THR A 40 9.65 -5.83 -2.58
C THR A 40 9.52 -7.36 -2.54
N HIS A 41 9.17 -7.93 -1.40
CA HIS A 41 8.95 -9.38 -1.29
C HIS A 41 7.64 -9.85 -1.93
N ILE A 42 6.58 -9.05 -1.86
CA ILE A 42 5.29 -9.41 -2.46
C ILE A 42 5.34 -9.24 -3.98
N PHE A 43 5.90 -8.15 -4.49
CA PHE A 43 5.75 -7.77 -5.90
C PHE A 43 7.03 -7.61 -6.71
N ASP A 44 8.21 -7.58 -6.09
CA ASP A 44 9.50 -7.14 -6.62
C ASP A 44 9.91 -5.68 -6.30
N ILE A 45 11.22 -5.45 -6.37
CA ILE A 45 11.86 -4.15 -6.11
C ILE A 45 11.50 -3.09 -7.14
N GLU A 46 11.20 -3.47 -8.39
CA GLU A 46 10.88 -2.51 -9.43
C GLU A 46 9.52 -1.88 -9.18
N LEU A 47 8.53 -2.65 -8.72
CA LEU A 47 7.23 -2.12 -8.32
C LEU A 47 7.35 -1.22 -7.08
N ALA A 48 8.07 -1.66 -6.05
CA ALA A 48 8.26 -0.85 -4.84
C ALA A 48 8.91 0.50 -5.17
N LEU A 49 9.96 0.48 -6.01
CA LEU A 49 10.66 1.67 -6.46
C LEU A 49 9.79 2.59 -7.32
N ASP A 50 9.07 2.05 -8.30
CA ASP A 50 8.16 2.80 -9.16
C ASP A 50 7.08 3.51 -8.34
N ARG A 51 6.45 2.82 -7.37
CA ARG A 51 5.45 3.43 -6.49
C ARG A 51 6.05 4.54 -5.64
N ALA A 52 7.20 4.30 -5.00
CA ALA A 52 7.86 5.31 -4.18
C ALA A 52 8.18 6.57 -4.98
N LEU A 53 8.75 6.42 -6.18
CA LEU A 53 9.06 7.53 -7.08
C LEU A 53 7.81 8.30 -7.50
N ARG A 54 6.69 7.62 -7.81
CA ARG A 54 5.43 8.29 -8.16
C ARG A 54 4.83 9.08 -7.02
N ILE A 55 4.85 8.55 -5.80
CA ILE A 55 4.40 9.27 -4.61
C ILE A 55 5.24 10.54 -4.43
N LEU A 56 6.56 10.40 -4.41
CA LEU A 56 7.49 11.50 -4.23
C LEU A 56 7.35 12.55 -5.35
N LEU A 57 7.20 12.10 -6.60
CA LEU A 57 7.03 12.99 -7.75
C LEU A 57 5.68 13.72 -7.71
N SER A 58 4.61 13.06 -7.28
CA SER A 58 3.30 13.67 -7.11
C SER A 58 3.34 14.80 -6.08
N ILE A 59 3.95 14.52 -4.92
CA ILE A 59 4.14 15.51 -3.86
C ILE A 59 4.98 16.68 -4.35
N TRP A 60 6.13 16.39 -4.96
CA TRP A 60 7.05 17.39 -5.47
C TRP A 60 6.38 18.32 -6.49
N LYS A 61 5.60 17.77 -7.42
CA LYS A 61 4.82 18.55 -8.40
C LYS A 61 3.74 19.41 -7.74
N GLY A 62 3.17 18.95 -6.63
CA GLY A 62 2.17 19.67 -5.85
C GLY A 62 2.72 20.81 -4.99
N MET A 63 4.05 20.89 -4.79
CA MET A 63 4.66 21.95 -3.98
C MET A 63 4.62 23.30 -4.70
N PRO A 64 4.48 24.43 -3.98
CA PRO A 64 4.65 25.76 -4.54
C PRO A 64 6.03 25.90 -5.20
N GLN A 65 6.10 26.54 -6.37
CA GLN A 65 7.33 26.65 -7.16
C GLN A 65 8.53 27.23 -6.37
N HIS A 66 8.28 28.17 -5.46
CA HIS A 66 9.32 28.77 -4.61
C HIS A 66 9.82 27.84 -3.50
N MET A 67 9.12 26.74 -3.21
CA MET A 67 9.51 25.70 -2.26
C MET A 67 10.05 24.43 -2.95
N GLN A 68 9.97 24.35 -4.28
CA GLN A 68 10.43 23.18 -5.03
C GLN A 68 11.96 23.13 -5.03
N LEU A 69 12.51 22.18 -4.27
CA LEU A 69 13.92 21.79 -4.35
C LEU A 69 14.17 20.99 -5.64
N PRO A 70 15.41 20.82 -6.11
CA PRO A 70 15.71 19.76 -7.09
C PRO A 70 15.16 18.41 -6.60
N PHE A 71 14.59 17.61 -7.49
CA PHE A 71 13.84 16.40 -7.08
C PHE A 71 14.67 15.44 -6.23
N TYR A 72 15.94 15.22 -6.56
CA TYR A 72 16.83 14.41 -5.74
C TYR A 72 17.03 14.96 -4.31
N SER A 73 17.22 16.27 -4.18
CA SER A 73 17.33 16.95 -2.87
C SER A 73 16.04 16.84 -2.08
N PHE A 74 14.88 16.96 -2.74
CA PHE A 74 13.57 16.72 -2.12
C PHE A 74 13.48 15.30 -1.55
N VAL A 75 13.80 14.27 -2.35
CA VAL A 75 13.73 12.86 -1.92
C VAL A 75 14.62 12.60 -0.71
N THR A 76 15.88 13.03 -0.76
CA THR A 76 16.84 12.80 0.34
C THR A 76 16.50 13.59 1.61
N THR A 77 15.79 14.72 1.50
CA THR A 77 15.35 15.52 2.65
C THR A 77 14.17 14.88 3.39
N TYR A 78 13.16 14.42 2.65
CA TYR A 78 11.90 13.95 3.24
C TYR A 78 11.80 12.43 3.40
N PHE A 79 12.73 11.68 2.79
CA PHE A 79 12.87 10.24 2.89
C PHE A 79 14.28 9.86 3.39
N PRO A 80 14.61 10.16 4.67
CA PRO A 80 15.94 9.92 5.22
C PRO A 80 16.23 8.43 5.39
N THR A 81 17.52 8.08 5.47
CA THR A 81 18.02 6.72 5.64
C THR A 81 17.62 6.14 7.01
N PHE A 82 17.20 4.87 7.05
CA PHE A 82 16.69 4.19 8.27
C PHE A 82 17.61 4.14 9.47
N SER A 83 18.92 4.15 9.23
CA SER A 83 19.96 4.08 10.27
C SER A 83 19.85 5.20 11.31
N PHE A 84 19.01 6.22 11.09
CA PHE A 84 18.75 7.32 12.01
C PHE A 84 17.49 7.15 12.87
N LEU A 85 16.67 6.10 12.67
CA LEU A 85 15.28 6.08 13.16
C LEU A 85 14.89 4.93 14.12
N GLU A 86 15.70 3.88 14.28
CA GLU A 86 15.13 2.60 14.77
C GLU A 86 14.69 2.56 16.25
N SER A 87 15.40 3.14 17.22
CA SER A 87 15.01 2.93 18.64
C SER A 87 14.13 4.03 19.25
N HIS A 88 14.37 5.29 18.88
CA HIS A 88 13.73 6.43 19.54
C HIS A 88 12.32 6.70 18.99
N TRP A 89 12.06 6.33 17.75
CA TRP A 89 10.79 6.63 17.10
C TRP A 89 9.75 5.54 17.35
N GLU A 90 10.17 4.28 17.44
CA GLU A 90 9.31 3.17 17.86
C GLU A 90 8.77 3.41 19.28
N THR A 91 9.63 3.84 20.20
CA THR A 91 9.22 4.23 21.57
C THR A 91 8.31 5.45 21.60
N ALA A 92 8.31 6.26 20.55
CA ALA A 92 7.48 7.46 20.42
C ALA A 92 6.19 7.23 19.58
N GLY A 93 5.84 5.96 19.35
CA GLY A 93 4.58 5.54 18.75
C GLY A 93 4.63 5.25 17.24
N MET A 94 5.81 5.24 16.63
CA MET A 94 5.95 4.80 15.24
C MET A 94 5.79 3.27 15.15
N PRO A 95 4.94 2.74 14.27
CA PRO A 95 4.81 1.30 14.12
C PRO A 95 6.15 0.65 13.74
N ARG A 96 6.43 -0.51 14.33
CA ARG A 96 7.70 -1.22 14.17
C ARG A 96 8.01 -1.49 12.69
N GLY A 97 9.25 -1.20 12.29
CA GLY A 97 9.71 -1.40 10.91
C GLY A 97 9.07 -0.49 9.85
N ALA A 98 8.21 0.46 10.22
CA ALA A 98 7.58 1.37 9.27
C ALA A 98 8.61 2.23 8.52
N ILE A 99 8.30 2.54 7.26
CA ILE A 99 9.12 3.38 6.39
C ILE A 99 8.46 4.73 6.22
N SER A 100 9.01 5.73 6.92
CA SER A 100 8.42 7.05 6.99
C SER A 100 8.80 7.95 5.82
N LEU A 101 7.80 8.60 5.25
CA LEU A 101 7.93 9.82 4.47
C LEU A 101 7.50 10.99 5.35
N PHE A 102 8.46 11.78 5.81
CA PHE A 102 8.19 12.95 6.65
C PHE A 102 7.69 14.09 5.78
N PHE A 103 6.38 14.26 5.65
CA PHE A 103 5.83 15.36 4.86
C PHE A 103 4.61 15.96 5.57
N PRO A 104 4.63 17.25 5.95
CA PRO A 104 3.66 17.81 6.90
C PRO A 104 2.34 18.27 6.26
N VAL A 105 2.04 17.86 5.03
CA VAL A 105 0.86 18.29 4.27
C VAL A 105 -0.03 17.10 3.97
N HIS A 106 -1.34 17.27 4.14
CA HIS A 106 -2.39 16.33 3.72
C HIS A 106 -2.49 16.26 2.19
N ALA A 107 -1.45 15.71 1.55
CA ALA A 107 -1.31 15.63 0.10
C ALA A 107 -1.63 14.24 -0.46
N LEU A 108 -1.81 13.25 0.41
CA LEU A 108 -1.92 11.84 0.05
C LEU A 108 -3.18 11.25 0.66
N ASP A 109 -3.87 10.41 -0.12
CA ASP A 109 -5.06 9.68 0.32
C ASP A 109 -4.66 8.46 1.16
N ALA A 110 -4.03 8.73 2.31
CA ALA A 110 -3.57 7.74 3.28
C ALA A 110 -3.56 8.34 4.70
N PRO A 111 -3.61 7.49 5.74
CA PRO A 111 -3.47 7.94 7.12
C PRO A 111 -2.15 8.66 7.30
N MET A 112 -2.22 9.81 7.98
CA MET A 112 -1.06 10.58 8.36
C MET A 112 -0.81 10.37 9.86
N TYR A 113 0.38 9.91 10.17
CA TYR A 113 0.79 9.57 11.51
C TYR A 113 1.52 10.75 12.14
N GLN A 114 1.52 10.78 13.46
CA GLN A 114 2.25 11.76 14.24
C GLN A 114 2.96 11.07 15.39
N ILE A 115 4.23 11.41 15.54
CA ILE A 115 5.07 10.89 16.60
C ILE A 115 4.77 11.73 17.85
N GLN A 116 4.65 11.09 19.02
CA GLN A 116 4.41 11.79 20.27
C GLN A 116 5.67 11.81 21.12
N ILE A 117 6.50 12.84 20.94
CA ILE A 117 7.63 13.11 21.83
C ILE A 117 7.23 14.27 22.76
N PRO A 118 7.31 14.10 24.09
CA PRO A 118 7.05 15.18 25.02
C PRO A 118 7.88 16.42 24.67
N TYR A 119 7.24 17.59 24.63
CA TYR A 119 7.87 18.91 24.44
C TYR A 119 8.50 19.18 23.06
N VAL A 120 8.36 18.27 22.08
CA VAL A 120 8.87 18.48 20.71
C VAL A 120 7.71 18.41 19.73
N GLN A 121 7.56 19.46 18.92
CA GLN A 121 6.64 19.41 17.79
C GLN A 121 7.17 18.39 16.79
N CYS A 122 6.56 17.21 16.80
CA CYS A 122 7.03 16.11 15.99
C CYS A 122 6.60 16.25 14.53
N PRO A 123 7.43 15.81 13.60
CA PRO A 123 7.05 15.78 12.20
C PRO A 123 5.91 14.79 12.00
N ARG A 124 4.96 15.19 11.16
CA ARG A 124 3.93 14.30 10.60
C ARG A 124 4.56 13.46 9.50
N TYR A 125 4.09 12.24 9.35
CA TYR A 125 4.65 11.32 8.35
C TYR A 125 3.59 10.39 7.77
N TYR A 126 3.93 9.83 6.61
CA TYR A 126 3.20 8.74 5.96
C TYR A 126 4.04 7.47 6.00
N ILE A 127 3.38 6.32 6.05
CA ILE A 127 4.06 5.03 5.96
C ILE A 127 4.06 4.59 4.49
N MET A 128 5.23 4.71 3.86
CA MET A 128 5.44 4.38 2.46
C MET A 128 5.55 2.87 2.24
N ASP A 129 6.19 2.18 3.18
CA ASP A 129 6.41 0.74 3.14
C ASP A 129 6.72 0.24 4.56
N VAL A 130 7.02 -1.04 4.72
CA VAL A 130 7.44 -1.64 6.00
C VAL A 130 8.61 -2.59 5.74
N VAL A 131 9.61 -2.57 6.63
CA VAL A 131 10.74 -3.50 6.61
C VAL A 131 10.23 -4.91 6.92
N ALA A 132 10.67 -5.87 6.12
CA ALA A 132 10.36 -7.27 6.33
C ALA A 132 11.37 -7.91 7.30
N SER A 133 10.89 -8.51 8.39
CA SER A 133 11.74 -9.22 9.36
C SER A 133 11.99 -10.68 9.00
N ASP A 134 11.02 -11.32 8.35
CA ASP A 134 11.13 -12.69 7.81
C ASP A 134 10.52 -12.69 6.41
N TYR A 135 11.35 -12.88 5.39
CA TYR A 135 10.94 -12.81 3.99
C TYR A 135 10.09 -14.00 3.54
N SER A 136 10.19 -15.13 4.24
CA SER A 136 9.56 -16.38 3.81
C SER A 136 8.05 -16.40 4.00
N ARG A 137 7.52 -15.49 4.84
CA ARG A 137 6.09 -15.41 5.15
C ARG A 137 5.27 -14.61 4.14
N PHE A 138 5.86 -13.69 3.39
CA PHE A 138 5.09 -12.81 2.50
C PHE A 138 4.65 -13.59 1.27
N ILE A 139 3.35 -13.59 1.00
CA ILE A 139 2.78 -14.32 -0.14
C ILE A 139 3.07 -13.48 -1.40
N PRO A 140 3.93 -13.96 -2.33
CA PRO A 140 4.20 -13.23 -3.56
C PRO A 140 2.92 -13.04 -4.35
N SER A 141 2.81 -11.96 -5.12
CA SER A 141 1.64 -11.71 -5.95
C SER A 141 2.04 -11.11 -7.28
N THR A 142 1.43 -11.59 -8.36
CA THR A 142 1.59 -10.94 -9.68
C THR A 142 0.77 -9.65 -9.70
N VAL A 143 1.41 -8.49 -9.81
CA VAL A 143 0.71 -7.20 -9.86
C VAL A 143 -0.23 -7.11 -11.07
N PHE A 144 -1.46 -6.67 -10.84
CA PHE A 144 -2.39 -6.37 -11.92
C PHE A 144 -1.98 -5.08 -12.62
N VAL A 145 -1.69 -5.15 -13.91
CA VAL A 145 -1.33 -3.99 -14.74
C VAL A 145 -2.46 -3.71 -15.74
N PRO A 146 -3.20 -2.59 -15.60
CA PRO A 146 -4.33 -2.30 -16.49
C PRO A 146 -3.87 -2.07 -17.92
N TYR A 147 -4.55 -2.68 -18.89
CA TYR A 147 -4.29 -2.52 -20.33
C TYR A 147 -2.89 -2.95 -20.80
N LYS A 148 -2.14 -3.73 -20.00
CA LYS A 148 -0.77 -4.18 -20.32
C LYS A 148 -0.64 -4.71 -21.75
N ASP A 149 -1.57 -5.58 -22.16
CA ASP A 149 -1.53 -6.25 -23.47
C ASP A 149 -2.22 -5.47 -24.59
N ARG A 150 -2.80 -4.30 -24.29
CA ARG A 150 -3.64 -3.54 -25.23
C ARG A 150 -3.06 -2.18 -25.60
N SER A 151 -2.49 -1.44 -24.64
CA SER A 151 -1.97 -0.09 -24.89
C SER A 151 -1.07 0.38 -23.75
N SER A 152 0.21 0.55 -24.07
CA SER A 152 1.21 1.12 -23.14
C SER A 152 0.87 2.55 -22.73
N GLN A 153 0.34 3.37 -23.64
CA GLN A 153 -0.07 4.74 -23.36
C GLN A 153 -1.25 4.81 -22.37
N ARG A 154 -2.31 4.00 -22.59
CA ARG A 154 -3.45 3.96 -21.67
C ARG A 154 -3.05 3.39 -20.31
N CYS A 155 -2.17 2.38 -20.30
CA CYS A 155 -1.60 1.86 -19.07
C CYS A 155 -0.93 2.98 -18.27
N ARG A 156 0.00 3.75 -18.87
CA ARG A 156 0.64 4.90 -18.22
C ARG A 156 -0.35 5.94 -17.71
N GLN A 157 -1.33 6.33 -18.53
CA GLN A 157 -2.35 7.31 -18.11
C GLN A 157 -3.17 6.88 -16.90
N VAL A 158 -3.47 5.58 -16.78
CA VAL A 158 -4.16 5.03 -15.61
C VAL A 158 -3.21 4.99 -14.42
N LEU A 159 -2.01 4.50 -14.64
CA LEU A 159 -0.93 4.42 -13.67
C LEU A 159 -0.54 5.77 -13.05
N ASP A 160 -0.63 6.87 -13.80
CA ASP A 160 -0.37 8.24 -13.34
C ASP A 160 -1.50 8.82 -12.47
N ARG A 161 -2.70 8.23 -12.53
CA ARG A 161 -3.89 8.70 -11.78
C ARG A 161 -4.15 7.91 -10.50
N ILE A 162 -3.56 6.73 -10.39
CA ILE A 162 -3.75 5.85 -9.24
C ILE A 162 -3.07 6.46 -8.01
N ASN A 163 -3.76 6.41 -6.87
CA ASN A 163 -3.12 6.58 -5.58
C ASN A 163 -2.02 5.53 -5.39
N SER A 164 -0.77 5.98 -5.53
CA SER A 164 0.39 5.11 -5.43
C SER A 164 0.72 4.76 -3.97
N MET A 165 0.15 5.47 -2.99
CA MET A 165 0.37 5.20 -1.56
C MET A 165 -0.28 3.87 -1.15
N PRO A 166 0.48 2.92 -0.58
CA PRO A 166 -0.10 1.75 0.08
C PRO A 166 -0.89 2.15 1.33
N LEU A 167 -1.95 1.41 1.62
CA LEU A 167 -2.67 1.53 2.88
C LEU A 167 -2.31 0.34 3.76
N TRP A 168 -1.45 0.58 4.75
CA TRP A 168 -1.05 -0.41 5.74
C TRP A 168 -2.07 -0.49 6.87
N PHE A 169 -2.34 -1.70 7.35
CA PHE A 169 -3.27 -1.97 8.43
C PHE A 169 -2.49 -2.27 9.69
N PHE A 170 -2.29 -1.26 10.54
CA PHE A 170 -1.71 -1.46 11.86
C PHE A 170 -2.82 -1.60 12.90
N GLY A 171 -2.72 -2.58 13.80
CA GLY A 171 -3.60 -2.69 14.97
C GLY A 171 -3.43 -1.50 15.91
N GLU A 172 -4.38 -1.31 16.84
CA GLU A 172 -4.27 -0.30 17.91
C GLU A 172 -3.03 -0.53 18.80
N ASP A 173 -2.51 -1.75 18.83
CA ASP A 173 -1.27 -2.15 19.52
C ASP A 173 0.00 -1.88 18.70
N GLY A 174 -0.12 -1.35 17.48
CA GLY A 174 0.98 -1.10 16.56
C GLY A 174 1.46 -2.33 15.79
N SER A 175 0.83 -3.50 15.98
CA SER A 175 1.14 -4.70 15.20
C SER A 175 0.75 -4.52 13.73
N LEU A 176 1.52 -5.08 12.80
CA LEU A 176 1.19 -5.03 11.38
C LEU A 176 0.28 -6.19 10.99
N GLY A 177 -0.87 -5.83 10.42
CA GLY A 177 -1.86 -6.74 9.86
C GLY A 177 -2.74 -7.41 10.90
N PHE A 178 -3.67 -8.22 10.42
CA PHE A 178 -4.55 -9.03 11.27
C PHE A 178 -4.99 -10.32 10.55
N PRO A 179 -5.37 -11.38 11.28
CA PRO A 179 -5.82 -12.64 10.69
C PRO A 179 -7.08 -12.45 9.84
N ILE A 180 -7.13 -13.07 8.65
CA ILE A 180 -8.31 -12.96 7.77
C ILE A 180 -9.47 -13.86 8.20
N GLU A 181 -9.23 -14.84 9.07
CA GLU A 181 -10.26 -15.76 9.58
C GLU A 181 -11.23 -15.03 10.50
N GLU A 182 -10.73 -14.08 11.28
CA GLU A 182 -11.53 -13.27 12.19
C GLU A 182 -12.57 -12.47 11.39
N GLY A 183 -13.82 -12.94 11.39
CA GLY A 183 -14.98 -12.20 10.87
C GLY A 183 -15.38 -11.01 11.77
N GLY A 184 -14.53 -10.67 12.74
CA GLY A 184 -14.79 -9.70 13.80
C GLY A 184 -14.58 -8.25 13.39
N ARG A 185 -14.81 -7.36 14.36
CA ARG A 185 -14.54 -5.92 14.22
C ARG A 185 -13.04 -5.70 14.24
N VAL A 186 -12.45 -5.47 13.08
CA VAL A 186 -11.07 -4.99 12.96
C VAL A 186 -10.96 -3.64 13.66
N ARG A 187 -9.93 -3.47 14.51
CA ARG A 187 -9.59 -2.20 15.16
C ARG A 187 -8.18 -1.79 14.75
N LEU A 188 -8.11 -0.89 13.79
CA LEU A 188 -6.86 -0.37 13.28
C LEU A 188 -6.53 0.97 13.93
N LEU A 189 -5.24 1.24 14.06
CA LEU A 189 -4.72 2.58 14.26
C LEU A 189 -5.20 3.47 13.10
N HIS A 190 -5.77 4.63 13.42
CA HIS A 190 -6.49 5.50 12.45
C HIS A 190 -7.66 4.79 11.73
N GLY A 191 -8.21 3.74 12.35
CA GLY A 191 -9.23 2.88 11.76
C GLY A 191 -10.53 3.59 11.38
N ASP A 192 -10.92 4.58 12.19
CA ASP A 192 -12.14 5.37 12.02
C ASP A 192 -11.91 6.70 11.29
N ASP A 193 -10.66 7.05 10.98
CA ASP A 193 -10.32 8.28 10.28
C ASP A 193 -10.89 8.25 8.85
N PRO A 194 -11.43 9.39 8.37
CA PRO A 194 -11.97 9.46 7.03
C PRO A 194 -10.88 9.29 5.98
N LEU A 195 -10.98 8.23 5.17
CA LEU A 195 -10.24 8.05 3.94
C LEU A 195 -10.92 8.79 2.79
N HIS A 196 -10.17 9.70 2.17
CA HIS A 196 -10.60 10.46 1.00
C HIS A 196 -10.34 9.70 -0.30
N LEU A 197 -10.80 8.44 -0.39
CA LEU A 197 -10.65 7.63 -1.60
C LEU A 197 -11.53 8.18 -2.74
N MET A 198 -10.91 8.94 -3.63
CA MET A 198 -11.55 9.53 -4.81
C MET A 198 -11.11 8.81 -6.09
N ASN A 199 -12.02 8.67 -7.05
CA ASN A 199 -11.67 8.23 -8.40
C ASN A 199 -11.15 9.42 -9.25
N SER A 200 -10.74 9.16 -10.49
CA SER A 200 -10.29 10.22 -11.42
C SER A 200 -11.33 11.29 -11.76
N GLN A 201 -12.60 11.10 -11.41
CA GLN A 201 -13.67 12.09 -11.55
C GLN A 201 -13.90 12.88 -10.25
N ASN A 202 -13.02 12.75 -9.26
CA ASN A 202 -13.14 13.35 -7.93
C ASN A 202 -14.43 12.94 -7.19
N LYS A 203 -14.88 11.69 -7.40
CA LYS A 203 -16.04 11.11 -6.71
C LYS A 203 -15.59 10.04 -5.73
N SER A 204 -16.24 9.99 -4.58
CA SER A 204 -15.97 8.98 -3.55
C SER A 204 -16.15 7.57 -4.10
N ILE A 205 -15.18 6.70 -3.83
CA ILE A 205 -15.20 5.30 -4.24
C ILE A 205 -16.15 4.52 -3.30
N THR A 206 -17.31 4.11 -3.82
CA THR A 206 -18.28 3.27 -3.08
C THR A 206 -18.15 1.78 -3.42
N THR A 207 -17.39 1.47 -4.46
CA THR A 207 -17.17 0.11 -4.98
C THR A 207 -15.71 -0.05 -5.34
N LEU A 208 -15.10 -1.15 -4.89
CA LEU A 208 -13.73 -1.51 -5.21
C LEU A 208 -13.67 -2.95 -5.69
N LYS A 209 -12.86 -3.22 -6.72
CA LYS A 209 -12.52 -4.58 -7.13
C LYS A 209 -11.24 -5.01 -6.43
N VAL A 210 -11.34 -6.03 -5.58
CA VAL A 210 -10.18 -6.70 -5.00
C VAL A 210 -9.65 -7.69 -6.04
N LYS A 211 -8.43 -7.47 -6.50
CA LYS A 211 -7.72 -8.29 -7.50
C LYS A 211 -6.81 -9.28 -6.77
N PHE A 212 -6.85 -10.54 -7.15
CA PHE A 212 -6.01 -11.60 -6.59
C PHE A 212 -5.00 -12.06 -7.64
N GLY A 213 -3.72 -11.97 -7.31
CA GLY A 213 -2.60 -12.44 -8.12
C GLY A 213 -1.83 -13.58 -7.43
N TRP A 214 -2.53 -14.47 -6.75
CA TRP A 214 -1.96 -15.52 -5.91
C TRP A 214 -1.05 -16.49 -6.71
N PRO A 215 0.11 -16.93 -6.18
CA PRO A 215 1.06 -17.74 -6.94
C PRO A 215 0.46 -19.08 -7.37
N ASN A 216 0.65 -19.45 -8.63
CA ASN A 216 0.11 -20.68 -9.24
C ASN A 216 -1.43 -20.71 -9.42
N TYR A 217 -2.13 -19.58 -9.29
CA TYR A 217 -3.55 -19.49 -9.60
C TYR A 217 -3.79 -18.43 -10.70
N GLN A 218 -4.80 -18.67 -11.53
CA GLN A 218 -5.27 -17.71 -12.50
C GLN A 218 -5.74 -16.42 -11.77
N PRO A 219 -5.41 -15.23 -12.30
CA PRO A 219 -5.86 -13.98 -11.70
C PRO A 219 -7.39 -13.93 -11.59
N THR A 220 -7.89 -13.54 -10.41
CA THR A 220 -9.33 -13.39 -10.18
C THR A 220 -9.66 -12.05 -9.55
N GLU A 221 -10.95 -11.74 -9.46
CA GLU A 221 -11.42 -10.53 -8.79
C GLU A 221 -12.68 -10.79 -7.97
N LYS A 222 -12.84 -9.99 -6.91
CA LYS A 222 -14.08 -9.91 -6.12
C LYS A 222 -14.43 -8.44 -5.93
N GLN A 223 -15.69 -8.09 -6.19
CA GLN A 223 -16.17 -6.74 -5.90
C GLN A 223 -16.54 -6.62 -4.42
N ILE A 224 -15.99 -5.60 -3.76
CA ILE A 224 -16.45 -5.14 -2.45
C ILE A 224 -17.21 -3.83 -2.62
N ARG A 225 -18.28 -3.66 -1.85
CA ARG A 225 -19.12 -2.47 -1.88
C ARG A 225 -19.23 -1.92 -0.46
N ALA A 226 -19.23 -0.61 -0.35
CA ALA A 226 -19.72 0.03 0.85
C ALA A 226 -21.21 -0.33 1.07
N SER A 227 -21.71 -0.13 2.28
CA SER A 227 -23.14 -0.26 2.55
C SER A 227 -23.93 0.68 1.63
N PRO A 228 -25.22 0.42 1.32
CA PRO A 228 -25.99 1.19 0.34
C PRO A 228 -25.95 2.73 0.50
N ASN A 229 -25.74 3.21 1.73
CA ASN A 229 -25.57 4.64 2.07
C ASN A 229 -24.24 4.93 2.78
N GLY A 230 -23.33 3.96 2.84
CA GLY A 230 -22.02 4.09 3.44
C GLY A 230 -20.96 4.31 2.37
N THR A 231 -19.85 4.88 2.77
CA THR A 231 -18.65 5.00 1.93
C THR A 231 -17.62 3.96 2.37
N LEU A 232 -16.65 3.63 1.50
CA LEU A 232 -15.45 2.87 1.91
C LEU A 232 -14.46 3.78 2.66
N ASN A 233 -14.96 4.80 3.34
CA ASN A 233 -14.20 5.97 3.77
C ASN A 233 -13.47 5.77 5.10
N ASN A 234 -13.25 4.56 5.57
CA ASN A 234 -12.35 4.37 6.71
C ASN A 234 -11.59 3.06 6.58
N LEU A 235 -10.44 3.00 7.25
CA LEU A 235 -9.54 1.86 7.17
C LEU A 235 -10.19 0.60 7.72
N ASN A 236 -10.89 0.69 8.86
CA ASN A 236 -11.55 -0.46 9.50
C ASN A 236 -12.50 -1.19 8.52
N ARG A 237 -13.31 -0.42 7.78
CA ARG A 237 -14.27 -0.94 6.80
C ARG A 237 -13.57 -1.51 5.58
N LEU A 238 -12.58 -0.81 5.04
CA LEU A 238 -11.82 -1.27 3.88
C LEU A 238 -11.09 -2.59 4.20
N ALA A 239 -10.44 -2.66 5.35
CA ALA A 239 -9.75 -3.83 5.86
C ALA A 239 -10.71 -5.01 6.05
N SER A 240 -11.83 -4.81 6.75
CA SER A 240 -12.85 -5.85 6.99
C SER A 240 -13.42 -6.43 5.68
N LEU A 241 -13.76 -5.56 4.72
CA LEU A 241 -14.29 -5.99 3.43
C LEU A 241 -13.25 -6.72 2.59
N THR A 242 -12.00 -6.25 2.62
CA THR A 242 -10.89 -6.89 1.90
C THR A 242 -10.59 -8.26 2.50
N ALA A 243 -10.53 -8.40 3.83
CA ALA A 243 -10.36 -9.68 4.50
C ALA A 243 -11.48 -10.66 4.14
N GLY A 244 -12.74 -10.20 4.14
CA GLY A 244 -13.87 -10.99 3.66
C GLY A 244 -13.75 -11.40 2.18
N ALA A 245 -13.20 -10.54 1.32
CA ALA A 245 -12.95 -10.88 -0.07
C ALA A 245 -11.86 -11.95 -0.23
N VAL A 246 -10.77 -11.86 0.53
CA VAL A 246 -9.68 -12.85 0.57
C VAL A 246 -10.20 -14.19 1.08
N ARG A 247 -10.94 -14.19 2.20
CA ARG A 247 -11.57 -15.40 2.76
C ARG A 247 -12.48 -16.10 1.75
N ASN A 248 -13.31 -15.34 1.04
CA ASN A 248 -14.18 -15.89 0.01
C ASN A 248 -13.41 -16.42 -1.21
N PHE A 249 -12.28 -15.81 -1.56
CA PHE A 249 -11.40 -16.32 -2.62
C PHE A 249 -10.79 -17.68 -2.22
N MET A 250 -10.32 -17.79 -0.97
CA MET A 250 -9.69 -18.99 -0.44
C MET A 250 -10.66 -20.13 -0.07
N GLY A 251 -11.91 -19.80 0.26
CA GLY A 251 -12.87 -20.78 0.79
C GLY A 251 -13.60 -21.63 -0.26
N ASP A 252 -13.44 -21.36 -1.55
CA ASP A 252 -14.10 -22.10 -2.63
C ASP A 252 -13.14 -23.11 -3.27
N GLU A 253 -12.94 -24.25 -2.61
CA GLU A 253 -11.95 -25.28 -3.03
C GLU A 253 -12.19 -25.77 -4.47
N GLN A 254 -13.46 -26.00 -4.86
CA GLN A 254 -13.80 -26.45 -6.20
C GLN A 254 -13.43 -25.43 -7.27
N LYS A 255 -13.63 -24.14 -6.97
CA LYS A 255 -13.20 -23.06 -7.86
C LYS A 255 -11.69 -22.95 -7.89
N LEU A 256 -11.01 -23.07 -6.75
CA LEU A 256 -9.56 -23.01 -6.66
C LEU A 256 -8.89 -24.10 -7.49
N GLU A 257 -9.39 -25.33 -7.46
CA GLU A 257 -8.86 -26.43 -8.27
C GLU A 257 -8.94 -26.16 -9.79
N LYS A 258 -9.98 -25.42 -10.22
CA LYS A 258 -10.14 -24.98 -11.61
C LYS A 258 -9.23 -23.80 -11.96
N LEU A 259 -8.83 -23.01 -10.97
CA LEU A 259 -7.97 -21.83 -11.16
C LEU A 259 -6.48 -22.17 -11.09
N MET A 260 -6.08 -23.32 -10.54
CA MET A 260 -4.68 -23.72 -10.50
C MET A 260 -4.09 -23.84 -11.91
N ILE A 261 -2.96 -23.17 -12.14
CA ILE A 261 -2.27 -23.14 -13.44
C ILE A 261 -1.44 -24.41 -13.62
N ASP A 262 -0.62 -24.73 -12.62
CA ASP A 262 0.22 -25.92 -12.58
C ASP A 262 -0.31 -26.89 -11.51
N LYS A 263 -0.73 -28.07 -11.97
CA LYS A 263 -1.20 -29.18 -11.12
C LYS A 263 -0.11 -30.21 -10.86
N SER A 264 1.12 -29.93 -11.27
CA SER A 264 2.24 -30.84 -11.07
C SER A 264 2.40 -31.16 -9.58
N PRO A 265 2.74 -32.41 -9.24
CA PRO A 265 2.89 -32.86 -7.84
C PRO A 265 4.13 -32.27 -7.13
N GLY A 266 4.76 -31.25 -7.71
CA GLY A 266 5.88 -30.55 -7.12
C GLY A 266 5.45 -29.72 -5.90
N PHE A 267 6.39 -29.50 -4.97
CA PHE A 267 6.17 -28.64 -3.83
C PHE A 267 5.96 -27.19 -4.30
N HIS A 268 4.74 -26.69 -4.13
CA HIS A 268 4.41 -25.29 -4.31
C HIS A 268 4.02 -24.72 -2.94
N PRO A 269 4.89 -23.92 -2.28
CA PRO A 269 4.67 -23.47 -0.90
C PRO A 269 3.41 -22.62 -0.73
N TRP A 270 2.86 -22.11 -1.85
CA TRP A 270 1.71 -21.22 -1.88
C TRP A 270 0.40 -21.91 -2.25
N GLN A 271 0.27 -23.24 -2.15
CA GLN A 271 -0.99 -23.90 -2.45
C GLN A 271 -2.05 -23.62 -1.39
N ILE A 272 -3.23 -23.16 -1.81
CA ILE A 272 -4.39 -22.96 -0.94
C ILE A 272 -5.13 -24.30 -0.75
N GLY A 273 -5.53 -24.60 0.47
CA GLY A 273 -6.43 -25.70 0.78
C GLY A 273 -6.37 -26.14 2.24
N THR A 274 -7.12 -27.19 2.57
CA THR A 274 -7.25 -27.72 3.93
C THR A 274 -6.33 -28.90 4.24
N GLN A 275 -5.63 -29.44 3.23
CA GLN A 275 -4.73 -30.59 3.38
C GLN A 275 -3.37 -30.18 4.01
N PRO A 276 -2.64 -31.12 4.64
CA PRO A 276 -1.30 -30.87 5.14
C PRO A 276 -0.37 -30.27 4.07
N GLY A 277 0.42 -29.25 4.46
CA GLY A 277 1.31 -28.54 3.55
C GLY A 277 0.63 -27.50 2.66
N ARG A 278 -0.68 -27.26 2.83
CA ARG A 278 -1.42 -26.18 2.16
C ARG A 278 -1.72 -25.04 3.12
N ILE A 279 -1.86 -23.86 2.55
CA ILE A 279 -2.22 -22.62 3.22
C ILE A 279 -3.73 -22.58 3.43
N ARG A 280 -4.14 -22.54 4.69
CA ARG A 280 -5.55 -22.37 5.10
C ARG A 280 -5.86 -20.91 5.31
N ILE A 281 -7.14 -20.60 5.43
CA ILE A 281 -7.63 -19.26 5.76
C ILE A 281 -7.06 -18.78 7.10
N SER A 282 -6.97 -19.66 8.09
CA SER A 282 -6.41 -19.40 9.43
C SER A 282 -4.94 -18.98 9.39
N ASP A 283 -4.22 -19.38 8.35
CA ASP A 283 -2.77 -19.21 8.25
C ASP A 283 -2.41 -17.87 7.60
N VAL A 284 -3.38 -17.04 7.20
CA VAL A 284 -3.15 -15.81 6.43
C VAL A 284 -3.50 -14.56 7.23
N ILE A 285 -2.60 -13.58 7.15
CA ILE A 285 -2.78 -12.22 7.67
C ILE A 285 -2.91 -11.22 6.53
N LEU A 286 -3.80 -10.23 6.70
CA LEU A 286 -3.96 -9.10 5.79
C LEU A 286 -3.18 -7.90 6.33
N LEU A 287 -2.11 -7.52 5.62
CA LEU A 287 -1.18 -6.46 6.02
C LEU A 287 -1.65 -5.06 5.56
N GLY A 288 -2.42 -5.01 4.48
CA GLY A 288 -2.76 -3.76 3.83
C GLY A 288 -3.35 -3.96 2.44
N VAL A 289 -3.48 -2.87 1.69
CA VAL A 289 -3.86 -2.89 0.28
C VAL A 289 -3.02 -1.91 -0.54
N ILE A 290 -2.83 -2.23 -1.81
CA ILE A 290 -2.33 -1.29 -2.81
C ILE A 290 -3.36 -1.05 -3.91
N PHE A 291 -3.55 0.19 -4.32
CA PHE A 291 -4.37 0.49 -5.50
C PHE A 291 -3.60 0.16 -6.78
N VAL A 292 -4.32 -0.44 -7.74
CA VAL A 292 -3.83 -0.85 -9.07
C VAL A 292 -4.69 -0.31 -10.22
N SER A 293 -5.81 0.34 -9.89
CA SER A 293 -6.57 1.26 -10.74
C SER A 293 -7.49 2.13 -9.87
N ASP A 294 -8.15 3.14 -10.43
CA ASP A 294 -9.14 3.99 -9.73
C ASP A 294 -10.28 3.23 -9.05
N GLY A 295 -10.50 1.97 -9.42
CA GLY A 295 -11.57 1.13 -8.88
C GLY A 295 -11.10 -0.27 -8.53
N ALA A 296 -9.79 -0.49 -8.39
CA ALA A 296 -9.24 -1.78 -8.03
C ALA A 296 -8.05 -1.67 -7.08
N ALA A 297 -8.00 -2.60 -6.13
CA ALA A 297 -6.89 -2.76 -5.21
C ALA A 297 -6.47 -4.23 -5.13
N MET A 298 -5.24 -4.46 -4.69
CA MET A 298 -4.70 -5.78 -4.38
C MET A 298 -4.39 -5.86 -2.89
N PRO A 299 -4.74 -6.98 -2.22
CA PRO A 299 -4.38 -7.20 -0.83
C PRO A 299 -2.88 -7.47 -0.71
N LEU A 300 -2.29 -7.03 0.39
CA LEU A 300 -0.94 -7.40 0.83
C LEU A 300 -1.09 -8.51 1.87
N LEU A 301 -0.56 -9.70 1.57
CA LEU A 301 -0.82 -10.90 2.36
C LEU A 301 0.48 -11.51 2.88
N ALA A 302 0.43 -12.07 4.07
CA ALA A 302 1.49 -12.90 4.61
C ALA A 302 0.92 -14.11 5.35
N MET A 303 1.80 -15.06 5.64
CA MET A 303 1.55 -16.18 6.52
C MET A 303 1.67 -15.73 7.98
N MET A 304 0.83 -16.30 8.84
CA MET A 304 0.92 -16.19 10.29
C MET A 304 2.16 -16.96 10.78
N ASP A 305 2.86 -16.41 11.78
CA ASP A 305 4.03 -17.08 12.34
C ASP A 305 3.61 -18.33 13.11
N SER A 306 4.12 -19.49 12.72
CA SER A 306 3.81 -20.78 13.37
C SER A 306 4.32 -20.88 14.81
N GLU A 307 5.22 -19.97 15.24
CA GLU A 307 5.81 -19.97 16.58
C GLU A 307 4.97 -19.24 17.64
N SER A 308 3.82 -18.67 17.27
CA SER A 308 2.96 -17.90 18.18
C SER A 308 1.80 -18.72 18.78
N ALA A 309 1.77 -20.04 18.55
CA ALA A 309 0.68 -20.94 18.93
C ALA A 309 1.04 -21.87 20.10
#